data_AF-A0A7C0WC04-F1
#
_entry.id   AF-A0A7C0WC04-F1
#
_cell.length_a   1.000
_cell.length_b   1.000
_cell.length_c   1.000
_cell.angle_alpha   90.00
_cell.angle_beta   90.00
_cell.angle_gamma   90.00
#
_symmetry.space_group_name_H-M   'P 1'
#
loop_
_entity.id
_entity.type
_entity.pdbx_description
1 polymer ?
#
loop_
_entity_poly.entity_id
_entity_poly.type
_entity_poly.pdbx_seq_one_letter_code
_entity_poly.pdbx_strand_id
1 'polypeptide(L)'
;FRELLAEICKVVDGPISAEVVATDSEGMIREAEELSKIGKNITIKVPCTTEGLVAIRHLSEKGIMTNATLCFSPMQALLVAKAGASFVSPFVGRLDDISTAGMDLIGQIVTIYGNYAFDTEVLVASIRNPMHVVDAALMGADVATIPFKVIAQLMKHSLTDVGLEKFLADWEKVKK
;
A
#
# COMPACT_ATOMS: atom_id res chain seq x y z
N PHE A 1 0.33 13.60 16.76
CA PHE A 1 0.68 12.99 15.46
C PHE A 1 2.10 12.40 15.47
N ARG A 2 3.15 13.21 15.63
CA ARG A 2 4.54 12.73 15.63
C ARG A 2 4.84 11.70 16.73
N GLU A 3 4.31 11.90 17.93
CA GLU A 3 4.47 10.95 19.05
C GLU A 3 3.86 9.57 18.71
N LEU A 4 2.65 9.56 18.15
CA LEU A 4 2.00 8.33 17.71
C LEU A 4 2.81 7.62 16.61
N LEU A 5 3.35 8.35 15.64
CA LEU A 5 4.24 7.77 14.63
C LEU A 5 5.48 7.14 15.29
N ALA A 6 6.09 7.81 16.26
CA ALA A 6 7.24 7.29 17.00
C ALA A 6 6.88 6.02 17.79
N GLU A 7 5.67 5.92 18.33
CA GLU A 7 5.17 4.69 18.97
C GLU A 7 5.00 3.55 17.97
N ILE A 8 4.43 3.83 16.79
CA ILE A 8 4.28 2.81 15.73
C ILE A 8 5.66 2.33 15.26
N CYS A 9 6.63 3.24 15.09
CA CYS A 9 8.01 2.89 14.73
C CYS A 9 8.72 1.99 15.75
N LYS A 10 8.26 1.94 17.01
CA LYS A 10 8.82 1.03 18.03
C LYS A 10 8.26 -0.39 17.92
N VAL A 11 7.11 -0.56 17.25
CA VAL A 11 6.38 -1.83 17.17
C VAL A 11 6.51 -2.47 15.79
N VAL A 12 6.66 -1.65 14.74
CA VAL A 12 6.74 -2.10 13.35
C VAL A 12 8.16 -1.90 12.83
N ASP A 13 8.83 -3.00 12.47
CA ASP A 13 10.17 -2.96 11.86
C ASP A 13 10.14 -2.55 10.37
N GLY A 14 9.02 -2.83 9.70
CA GLY A 14 8.82 -2.53 8.28
C GLY A 14 8.47 -1.06 7.98
N PRO A 15 8.26 -0.72 6.69
CA PRO A 15 7.96 0.64 6.26
C PRO A 15 6.67 1.20 6.88
N ILE A 16 6.71 2.46 7.34
CA ILE A 16 5.56 3.19 7.88
C ILE A 16 5.35 4.45 7.05
N SER A 17 4.25 4.51 6.30
CA SER A 17 3.92 5.68 5.47
C SER A 17 3.37 6.84 6.32
N ALA A 18 4.08 7.97 6.36
CA ALA A 18 3.66 9.22 7.01
C ALA A 18 3.42 10.32 5.96
N GLU A 19 2.25 10.96 6.02
CA GLU A 19 1.76 11.87 4.98
C GLU A 19 2.13 13.34 5.25
N VAL A 20 2.59 14.03 4.20
CA VAL A 20 2.75 15.48 4.19
C VAL A 20 1.40 16.15 3.93
N VAL A 21 1.24 17.39 4.38
CA VAL A 21 -0.01 18.16 4.25
C VAL A 21 0.16 19.35 3.29
N ALA A 22 1.38 19.87 3.15
CA ALA A 22 1.69 20.91 2.17
C ALA A 22 1.32 20.50 0.74
N THR A 23 0.97 21.49 -0.08
CA THR A 23 0.52 21.30 -1.47
C THR A 23 1.52 21.78 -2.51
N ASP A 24 2.51 22.58 -2.11
CA ASP A 24 3.67 23.00 -2.90
C ASP A 24 4.90 22.13 -2.61
N SER A 25 5.79 22.00 -3.59
CA SER A 25 6.98 21.14 -3.49
C SER A 25 7.92 21.54 -2.34
N GLU A 26 8.17 22.83 -2.12
CA GLU A 26 9.04 23.31 -1.04
C GLU A 26 8.49 22.94 0.35
N GLY A 27 7.18 23.11 0.54
CA GLY A 27 6.48 22.71 1.74
C GLY A 27 6.53 21.21 1.98
N MET A 28 6.24 20.41 0.94
CA MET A 28 6.30 18.95 1.02
C MET A 28 7.70 18.46 1.40
N ILE A 29 8.75 19.00 0.78
CA ILE A 29 10.14 18.63 1.07
C ILE A 29 10.50 18.94 2.52
N ARG A 30 10.15 20.14 3.01
CA ARG A 30 10.43 20.53 4.39
C ARG A 30 9.72 19.62 5.40
N GLU A 31 8.45 19.33 5.18
CA GLU A 31 7.68 18.42 6.05
C GLU A 31 8.23 17.00 6.00
N ALA A 32 8.57 16.50 4.81
CA ALA A 32 9.13 15.19 4.57
C ALA A 32 10.46 14.98 5.33
N GLU A 33 11.38 15.94 5.24
CA GLU A 33 12.66 15.87 5.94
C GLU A 33 12.47 15.85 7.47
N GLU A 34 11.50 16.60 8.00
CA GLU A 34 11.16 16.57 9.41
C GLU A 34 10.53 15.24 9.86
N LEU A 35 9.64 14.67 9.05
CA LEU A 35 9.01 13.37 9.33
C LEU A 35 10.03 12.23 9.26
N SER A 36 10.96 12.27 8.32
CA SER A 36 12.00 11.25 8.15
C SER A 36 12.91 11.09 9.37
N LYS A 37 13.03 12.13 10.21
CA LYS A 37 13.81 12.10 11.45
C LYS A 37 13.16 11.28 12.57
N ILE A 38 11.87 10.94 12.46
CA ILE A 38 11.12 10.23 13.51
C ILE A 38 11.58 8.77 13.62
N GLY A 39 11.90 8.13 12.49
CA GLY A 39 12.31 6.73 12.47
C GLY A 39 12.91 6.35 11.11
N LYS A 40 13.86 5.41 11.11
CA LYS A 40 14.57 4.98 9.90
C LYS A 40 13.68 4.28 8.87
N ASN A 41 12.54 3.76 9.31
CA ASN A 41 11.54 3.07 8.50
C ASN A 41 10.37 3.98 8.07
N ILE A 42 10.46 5.29 8.30
CA ILE A 42 9.45 6.23 7.78
C ILE A 42 9.58 6.34 6.27
N THR A 43 8.45 6.11 5.58
CA THR A 43 8.26 6.38 4.16
C THR A 43 7.39 7.63 4.03
N ILE A 44 7.81 8.60 3.23
CA ILE A 44 7.08 9.86 3.05
C ILE A 44 5.99 9.69 2.02
N LYS A 45 4.75 9.86 2.45
CA LYS A 45 3.58 9.75 1.58
C LYS A 45 3.26 11.09 0.95
N VAL A 46 3.28 11.14 -0.38
CA VAL A 46 3.20 12.37 -1.19
C VAL A 46 2.06 12.22 -2.21
N PRO A 47 1.18 13.21 -2.43
CA PRO A 47 0.11 13.08 -3.41
C PRO A 47 0.65 13.04 -4.86
N CYS A 48 -0.01 12.29 -5.74
CA CYS A 48 0.28 12.23 -7.18
C CYS A 48 -0.10 13.52 -7.93
N THR A 49 0.62 14.60 -7.65
CA THR A 49 0.51 15.91 -8.32
C THR A 49 1.84 16.31 -8.94
N THR A 50 1.86 17.34 -9.80
CA THR A 50 3.10 17.87 -10.38
C THR A 50 4.11 18.29 -9.29
N GLU A 51 3.65 19.03 -8.28
CA GLU A 51 4.48 19.41 -7.12
C GLU A 51 4.95 18.19 -6.33
N GLY A 52 4.08 17.18 -6.18
CA GLY A 52 4.44 15.91 -5.56
C GLY A 52 5.54 15.17 -6.30
N LEU A 53 5.55 15.17 -7.64
CA LEU A 53 6.63 14.58 -8.44
C LEU A 53 7.97 15.28 -8.22
N VAL A 54 7.96 16.62 -8.11
CA VAL A 54 9.17 17.40 -7.78
C VAL A 54 9.69 17.02 -6.40
N ALA A 55 8.81 16.94 -5.40
CA ALA A 55 9.18 16.52 -4.04
C ALA A 55 9.71 15.07 -4.01
N ILE A 56 9.04 14.13 -4.69
CA ILE A 56 9.47 12.73 -4.81
C ILE A 56 10.88 12.65 -5.37
N ARG A 57 11.16 13.38 -6.47
CA ARG A 57 12.48 13.37 -7.09
C ARG A 57 13.58 13.85 -6.12
N HIS A 58 13.35 14.97 -5.44
CA HIS A 58 14.29 15.52 -4.46
C HIS A 58 14.54 14.55 -3.30
N LEU A 59 13.48 13.95 -2.76
CA LEU A 59 13.58 13.02 -1.63
C LEU A 59 14.27 11.71 -2.02
N SER A 60 13.99 11.22 -3.23
CA SER A 60 14.63 10.02 -3.79
C SER A 60 16.15 10.21 -3.96
N GLU A 61 16.58 11.36 -4.47
CA GLU A 61 18.02 11.70 -4.58
C GLU A 61 18.74 11.75 -3.22
N LYS A 62 18.00 12.00 -2.14
CA LYS A 62 18.50 11.96 -0.76
C LYS A 62 18.40 10.57 -0.11
N GLY A 63 17.89 9.56 -0.82
CA GLY A 63 17.67 8.22 -0.30
C GLY A 63 16.52 8.13 0.72
N ILE A 64 15.61 9.11 0.73
CA ILE A 64 14.41 9.09 1.58
C ILE A 64 13.32 8.33 0.84
N MET A 65 12.79 7.27 1.46
CA MET A 65 11.73 6.47 0.86
C MET A 65 10.46 7.31 0.69
N THR A 66 9.80 7.14 -0.47
CA THR A 66 8.57 7.86 -0.80
C THR A 66 7.48 6.92 -1.27
N ASN A 67 6.22 7.26 -0.93
CA ASN A 67 5.02 6.56 -1.34
C ASN A 67 4.07 7.56 -2.01
N ALA A 68 3.92 7.47 -3.33
CA ALA A 68 3.01 8.35 -4.06
C ALA A 68 1.56 7.88 -3.88
N THR A 69 0.71 8.71 -3.27
CA THR A 69 -0.69 8.40 -2.97
C THR A 69 -1.67 9.13 -3.88
N LEU A 70 -2.96 8.75 -3.86
CA LEU A 70 -3.99 9.33 -4.74
C LEU A 70 -3.67 9.09 -6.23
N CYS A 71 -3.13 7.91 -6.55
CA CYS A 71 -2.95 7.47 -7.93
C CYS A 71 -4.23 6.83 -8.47
N PHE A 72 -4.71 7.29 -9.61
CA PHE A 72 -5.97 6.85 -10.24
C PHE A 72 -5.83 6.53 -11.72
N SER A 73 -4.62 6.59 -12.28
CA SER A 73 -4.36 6.25 -13.69
C SER A 73 -2.97 5.63 -13.88
N PRO A 74 -2.77 4.80 -14.92
CA PRO A 74 -1.47 4.19 -15.19
C PRO A 74 -0.40 5.22 -15.53
N MET A 75 -0.78 6.34 -16.16
CA MET A 75 0.15 7.42 -16.51
C MET A 75 0.66 8.17 -15.27
N GLN A 76 -0.18 8.35 -14.25
CA GLN A 76 0.31 8.86 -12.95
C GLN A 76 1.35 7.91 -12.36
N ALA A 77 1.07 6.61 -12.33
CA ALA A 77 2.01 5.61 -11.81
C ALA A 77 3.33 5.58 -12.60
N LEU A 78 3.27 5.69 -13.93
CA LEU A 78 4.48 5.76 -14.77
C LEU A 78 5.35 6.97 -14.42
N LEU A 79 4.74 8.15 -14.25
CA LEU A 79 5.48 9.38 -13.89
C LEU A 79 6.07 9.27 -12.48
N VAL A 80 5.34 8.69 -11.54
CA VAL A 80 5.81 8.42 -10.17
C VAL A 80 7.05 7.52 -10.17
N ALA A 81 7.04 6.43 -10.93
CA ALA A 81 8.21 5.56 -11.05
C ALA A 81 9.41 6.28 -11.65
N LYS A 82 9.18 7.11 -12.68
CA LYS A 82 10.25 7.93 -13.28
C LYS A 82 10.81 9.00 -12.34
N ALA A 83 10.02 9.49 -11.40
CA ALA A 83 10.49 10.39 -10.35
C ALA A 83 11.34 9.66 -9.29
N GLY A 84 11.33 8.33 -9.26
CA GLY A 84 12.13 7.50 -8.35
C GLY A 84 11.43 7.21 -7.02
N ALA A 85 10.10 7.11 -7.02
CA ALA A 85 9.37 6.73 -5.82
C ALA A 85 9.68 5.28 -5.40
N SER A 86 9.66 5.02 -4.08
CA SER A 86 9.78 3.65 -3.56
C SER A 86 8.48 2.87 -3.76
N PHE A 87 7.33 3.54 -3.57
CA PHE A 87 6.01 2.95 -3.74
C PHE A 87 5.10 3.86 -4.56
N VAL A 88 4.18 3.25 -5.29
CA VAL A 88 2.96 3.90 -5.80
C VAL A 88 1.74 3.28 -5.13
N SER A 89 0.78 4.11 -4.70
CA SER A 89 -0.46 3.69 -4.05
C SER A 89 -1.71 4.01 -4.90
N PRO A 90 -2.14 3.11 -5.80
CA PRO A 90 -3.41 3.24 -6.52
C PRO A 90 -4.61 2.94 -5.61
N PHE A 91 -5.68 3.73 -5.71
CA PHE A 91 -6.83 3.64 -4.80
C PHE A 91 -8.01 2.90 -5.44
N VAL A 92 -7.96 1.57 -5.38
CA VAL A 92 -8.91 0.70 -6.11
C VAL A 92 -10.35 0.89 -5.64
N GLY A 93 -10.60 0.87 -4.33
CA GLY A 93 -11.96 0.98 -3.81
C GLY A 93 -12.63 2.31 -4.08
N ARG A 94 -11.87 3.40 -4.29
CA ARG A 94 -12.44 4.69 -4.69
C ARG A 94 -12.84 4.73 -6.16
N LEU A 95 -12.19 3.95 -7.01
CA LEU A 95 -12.64 3.73 -8.38
C LEU A 95 -13.93 2.91 -8.40
N ASP A 96 -14.00 1.85 -7.58
CA ASP A 96 -15.20 1.04 -7.45
C ASP A 96 -16.40 1.86 -6.97
N ASP A 97 -16.19 2.79 -6.02
CA ASP A 97 -17.21 3.71 -5.51
C ASP A 97 -17.86 4.58 -6.62
N ILE A 98 -17.17 4.79 -7.75
CA ILE A 98 -17.65 5.52 -8.93
C ILE A 98 -17.91 4.62 -10.14
N SER A 99 -18.18 3.32 -9.91
CA SER A 99 -18.52 2.32 -10.93
C SER A 99 -17.42 2.09 -11.96
N THR A 100 -16.15 2.24 -11.57
CA THR A 100 -14.98 1.90 -12.38
C THR A 100 -14.25 0.73 -11.73
N ALA A 101 -13.97 -0.34 -12.48
CA ALA A 101 -13.27 -1.50 -11.93
C ALA A 101 -11.85 -1.13 -11.48
N GLY A 102 -11.64 -0.98 -10.16
CA GLY A 102 -10.39 -0.48 -9.62
C GLY A 102 -9.21 -1.42 -9.82
N MET A 103 -9.44 -2.73 -9.88
CA MET A 103 -8.38 -3.72 -10.06
C MET A 103 -7.79 -3.71 -11.48
N ASP A 104 -8.52 -3.24 -12.49
CA ASP A 104 -7.97 -3.08 -13.85
C ASP A 104 -6.77 -2.12 -13.86
N LEU A 105 -6.82 -1.07 -13.03
CA LEU A 105 -5.71 -0.13 -12.85
C LEU A 105 -4.46 -0.84 -12.29
N ILE A 106 -4.62 -1.78 -11.35
CA ILE A 106 -3.50 -2.53 -10.79
C ILE A 106 -2.84 -3.39 -11.87
N GLY A 107 -3.63 -4.15 -12.64
CA GLY A 107 -3.11 -4.98 -13.72
C GLY A 107 -2.35 -4.18 -14.79
N GLN A 108 -2.85 -2.99 -15.14
CA GLN A 108 -2.16 -2.07 -16.05
C GLN A 108 -0.82 -1.59 -15.48
N ILE A 109 -0.78 -1.18 -14.21
CA ILE A 109 0.44 -0.67 -13.57
C ILE A 109 1.49 -1.78 -13.46
N VAL A 110 1.12 -2.97 -12.98
CA VAL A 110 2.04 -4.12 -12.88
C VAL A 110 2.63 -4.46 -14.25
N THR A 111 1.80 -4.49 -15.30
CA THR A 111 2.27 -4.73 -16.67
C THR A 111 3.28 -3.66 -17.12
N ILE A 112 2.98 -2.38 -16.89
CA ILE A 112 3.88 -1.28 -17.27
C ILE A 112 5.19 -1.38 -16.49
N TYR A 113 5.15 -1.64 -15.20
CA TYR A 113 6.35 -1.72 -14.36
C TYR A 113 7.21 -2.91 -14.75
N GLY A 114 6.62 -4.07 -15.04
CA GLY A 114 7.32 -5.23 -15.59
C GLY A 114 7.98 -4.95 -16.95
N ASN A 115 7.33 -4.21 -17.84
CA ASN A 115 7.87 -3.90 -19.18
C ASN A 115 9.13 -3.03 -19.13
N TYR A 116 9.23 -2.13 -18.15
CA TYR A 116 10.35 -1.19 -18.03
C TYR A 116 11.31 -1.52 -16.89
N ALA A 117 11.07 -2.62 -16.16
CA ALA A 117 11.83 -3.02 -14.98
C ALA A 117 11.97 -1.88 -13.95
N PHE A 118 10.86 -1.23 -13.61
CA PHE A 118 10.88 -0.22 -12.53
C PHE A 118 11.02 -0.90 -11.17
N ASP A 119 11.86 -0.31 -10.31
CA ASP A 119 12.04 -0.74 -8.91
C ASP A 119 10.93 -0.22 -7.98
N THR A 120 10.07 0.68 -8.46
CA THR A 120 8.94 1.20 -7.67
C THR A 120 7.93 0.08 -7.41
N GLU A 121 7.60 -0.16 -6.15
CA GLU A 121 6.66 -1.20 -5.74
C GLU A 121 5.20 -0.74 -5.88
N VAL A 122 4.34 -1.61 -6.39
CA VAL A 122 2.90 -1.41 -6.52
C VAL A 122 2.23 -1.75 -5.18
N LEU A 123 1.83 -0.71 -4.45
CA LEU A 123 1.13 -0.81 -3.17
C LEU A 123 -0.38 -0.64 -3.38
N VAL A 124 -1.13 -1.73 -3.48
CA VAL A 124 -2.58 -1.68 -3.65
C VAL A 124 -3.24 -1.08 -2.41
N ALA A 125 -3.87 0.08 -2.59
CA ALA A 125 -4.47 0.86 -1.51
C ALA A 125 -5.98 1.04 -1.71
N SER A 126 -6.66 1.55 -0.67
CA SER A 126 -8.12 1.63 -0.62
C SER A 126 -8.80 0.27 -0.83
N ILE A 127 -8.22 -0.81 -0.31
CA ILE A 127 -8.81 -2.15 -0.28
C ILE A 127 -10.08 -2.15 0.59
N ARG A 128 -11.17 -2.75 0.08
CA ARG A 128 -12.49 -2.75 0.75
C ARG A 128 -12.97 -4.14 1.15
N ASN A 129 -12.48 -5.18 0.49
CA ASN A 129 -12.97 -6.55 0.67
C ASN A 129 -11.85 -7.58 0.39
N PRO A 130 -12.02 -8.86 0.77
CA PRO A 130 -11.05 -9.92 0.51
C PRO A 130 -10.74 -10.15 -0.97
N MET A 131 -11.68 -9.91 -1.89
CA MET A 131 -11.46 -10.15 -3.31
C MET A 131 -10.41 -9.20 -3.90
N HIS A 132 -10.34 -7.94 -3.46
CA HIS A 132 -9.26 -7.04 -3.88
C HIS A 132 -7.88 -7.58 -3.49
N VAL A 133 -7.78 -8.29 -2.35
CA VAL A 133 -6.52 -8.88 -1.89
C VAL A 133 -6.15 -10.10 -2.75
N VAL A 134 -7.13 -10.95 -3.07
CA VAL A 134 -6.95 -12.08 -3.99
C VAL A 134 -6.50 -11.60 -5.36
N ASP A 135 -7.21 -10.62 -5.92
CA ASP A 135 -6.93 -10.09 -7.25
C ASP A 135 -5.56 -9.40 -7.31
N ALA A 136 -5.20 -8.62 -6.28
CA ALA A 136 -3.87 -8.02 -6.16
C ALA A 136 -2.75 -9.07 -6.14
N ALA A 137 -2.95 -10.15 -5.38
CA ALA A 137 -1.98 -11.25 -5.30
C ALA A 137 -1.86 -12.01 -6.63
N LEU A 138 -2.97 -12.27 -7.32
CA LEU A 138 -2.99 -12.93 -8.63
C LEU A 138 -2.31 -12.09 -9.71
N MET A 139 -2.45 -10.76 -9.64
CA MET A 139 -1.79 -9.83 -10.56
C MET A 139 -0.30 -9.69 -10.28
N GLY A 140 0.18 -10.10 -9.10
CA GLY A 140 1.57 -9.95 -8.69
C GLY A 140 1.92 -8.52 -8.25
N ALA A 141 0.97 -7.80 -7.63
CA ALA A 141 1.29 -6.55 -6.96
C ALA A 141 2.20 -6.78 -5.75
N ASP A 142 3.13 -5.87 -5.50
CA ASP A 142 4.20 -6.06 -4.50
C ASP A 142 3.67 -5.96 -3.06
N VAL A 143 2.76 -5.02 -2.79
CA VAL A 143 2.24 -4.75 -1.45
C VAL A 143 0.73 -4.50 -1.47
N ALA A 144 0.03 -4.87 -0.39
CA ALA A 144 -1.35 -4.51 -0.14
C ALA A 144 -1.51 -3.86 1.24
N THR A 145 -2.03 -2.63 1.30
CA THR A 145 -2.39 -2.00 2.58
C THR A 145 -3.87 -2.25 2.90
N ILE A 146 -4.12 -3.04 3.93
CA ILE A 146 -5.42 -3.64 4.18
C ILE A 146 -5.98 -3.15 5.53
N PRO A 147 -7.22 -2.66 5.59
CA PRO A 147 -7.86 -2.35 6.87
C PRO A 147 -7.98 -3.61 7.75
N PHE A 148 -7.81 -3.45 9.07
CA PHE A 148 -7.86 -4.58 10.02
C PHE A 148 -9.12 -5.47 9.87
N LYS A 149 -10.27 -4.87 9.61
CA LYS A 149 -11.53 -5.60 9.36
C LYS A 149 -11.40 -6.61 8.22
N VAL A 150 -10.75 -6.23 7.12
CA VAL A 150 -10.57 -7.09 5.95
C VAL A 150 -9.52 -8.17 6.27
N ILE A 151 -8.43 -7.83 6.96
CA ILE A 151 -7.43 -8.82 7.43
C ILE A 151 -8.12 -9.94 8.25
N ALA A 152 -8.98 -9.57 9.19
CA ALA A 152 -9.72 -10.53 10.01
C ALA A 152 -10.71 -11.42 9.21
N GLN A 153 -11.06 -11.02 7.99
CA GLN A 153 -11.90 -11.81 7.08
C GLN A 153 -11.08 -12.78 6.22
N LEU A 154 -9.81 -12.50 5.92
CA LEU A 154 -9.00 -13.30 4.98
C LEU A 154 -8.84 -14.77 5.40
N MET A 155 -8.79 -15.03 6.71
CA MET A 155 -8.64 -16.40 7.24
C MET A 155 -9.97 -17.12 7.48
N LYS A 156 -11.12 -16.46 7.25
CA LYS A 156 -12.43 -17.05 7.53
C LYS A 156 -12.96 -17.79 6.32
N HIS A 157 -13.36 -19.04 6.52
CA HIS A 157 -14.05 -19.83 5.51
C HIS A 157 -14.97 -20.85 6.17
N SER A 158 -16.25 -20.90 5.75
CA SER A 158 -17.26 -21.75 6.39
C SER A 158 -16.90 -23.23 6.38
N LEU A 159 -16.26 -23.72 5.31
CA LEU A 159 -15.79 -25.10 5.24
C LEU A 159 -14.63 -25.40 6.19
N THR A 160 -13.83 -24.40 6.58
CA THR A 160 -12.78 -24.56 7.60
C THR A 160 -13.42 -24.83 8.96
N ASP A 161 -14.43 -24.04 9.32
CA ASP A 161 -15.15 -24.20 10.58
C ASP A 161 -15.85 -25.57 10.65
N VAL A 162 -16.61 -25.92 9.59
CA VAL A 162 -17.28 -27.23 9.48
C VAL A 162 -16.28 -28.39 9.50
N GLY A 163 -15.12 -28.23 8.86
CA GLY A 163 -14.06 -29.24 8.86
C GLY A 163 -13.47 -29.46 10.25
N LEU A 164 -13.16 -28.38 10.97
CA LEU A 164 -12.61 -28.44 12.31
C LEU A 164 -13.58 -29.08 13.30
N GLU A 165 -14.87 -28.72 13.23
CA GLU A 165 -15.91 -29.33 14.06
C GLU A 165 -15.99 -30.84 13.86
N LYS A 166 -15.94 -31.30 12.60
CA LYS A 166 -15.94 -32.74 12.28
C LYS A 166 -14.69 -33.44 12.80
N PHE A 167 -13.51 -32.86 12.63
CA PHE A 167 -12.26 -33.43 13.15
C PHE A 167 -12.29 -33.59 14.66
N LEU A 168 -12.79 -32.59 15.40
CA LEU A 168 -12.91 -32.68 16.85
C LEU A 168 -13.94 -33.74 17.26
N ALA A 169 -15.08 -33.82 16.58
CA ALA A 169 -16.10 -34.83 16.86
C ALA A 169 -15.62 -36.26 16.59
N ASP A 170 -14.81 -36.46 15.55
CA ASP A 170 -14.22 -37.77 15.26
C ASP A 170 -13.10 -38.14 16.23
N TRP A 171 -12.29 -37.17 16.67
CA TRP A 171 -11.24 -37.41 17.65
C TRP A 171 -11.78 -37.87 19.01
N GLU A 172 -12.88 -37.28 19.48
CA GLU A 172 -13.52 -37.68 20.74
C GLU A 172 -14.07 -39.12 20.71
N LYS A 173 -14.33 -39.69 19.52
CA LYS A 173 -14.71 -41.11 19.40
C LYS A 173 -13.52 -42.07 19.58
N VAL A 174 -12.30 -41.59 19.37
CA VAL A 174 -11.07 -42.40 19.39
C VAL A 174 -10.34 -42.31 20.73
N LYS A 175 -10.53 -41.23 21.51
CA LYS A 175 -10.11 -41.14 22.91
C LYS A 175 -10.83 -42.21 23.75
N LYS A 176 -10.22 -43.38 23.88
CA LYS A 176 -10.47 -44.36 24.95
C LYS A 176 -9.33 -44.32 25.94
#